data_AF-A0A3D1RKP6-F1
#
_entry.id   AF-A0A3D1RKP6-F1
#
_cell.length_a   1.000
_cell.length_b   1.000
_cell.length_c   1.000
_cell.angle_alpha   90.00
_cell.angle_beta   90.00
_cell.angle_gamma   90.00
#
_symmetry.space_group_name_H-M   'P 1'
#
loop_
_entity.id
_entity.type
_entity.pdbx_description
1 polymer ?
#
loop_
_entity_poly.entity_id
_entity_poly.type
_entity_poly.pdbx_seq_one_letter_code
_entity_poly.pdbx_strand_id
1 'polypeptide(L)'
;MKRHASLIPLSHEHHQNLILAQLLKSNVRDYKGMPSTPSEKAAYALSCFEDGIRDHFQTEEKILDYLSHYTELKPLAAEILAEHEDLASQFQLLNAPEVSVETLNTLGYALYNHIRKEDRVLFPLIESLLTEKEFEYILALHNHGK
;
A
#
# COMPACT_ATOMS: atom_id res chain seq x y z
N MET A 1 -6.54 5.71 18.25
CA MET A 1 -6.31 4.30 18.63
C MET A 1 -4.82 4.03 18.55
N LYS A 2 -4.26 3.25 19.48
CA LYS A 2 -2.88 2.77 19.39
C LYS A 2 -2.90 1.52 18.51
N ARG A 3 -2.17 1.53 17.39
CA ARG A 3 -2.06 0.39 16.47
C ARG A 3 -1.44 -0.82 17.19
N HIS A 4 -1.97 -2.02 16.96
CA HIS A 4 -1.45 -3.26 17.50
C HIS A 4 -0.02 -3.52 17.02
N ALA A 5 0.84 -4.07 17.88
CA ALA A 5 2.27 -4.16 17.62
C ALA A 5 2.61 -4.94 16.34
N SER A 6 1.82 -5.97 16.02
CA SER A 6 1.96 -6.77 14.80
C SER A 6 1.65 -6.00 13.50
N LEU A 7 0.84 -4.94 13.56
CA LEU A 7 0.48 -4.12 12.38
C LEU A 7 1.34 -2.87 12.23
N ILE A 8 2.15 -2.52 13.24
CA ILE A 8 3.06 -1.37 13.18
C ILE A 8 4.04 -1.45 12.00
N PRO A 9 4.65 -2.60 11.65
CA PRO A 9 5.54 -2.69 10.49
C PRO A 9 4.87 -2.26 9.17
N LEU A 10 3.67 -2.79 8.87
CA LEU A 10 2.88 -2.38 7.69
C LEU A 10 2.57 -0.88 7.72
N SER A 11 2.23 -0.36 8.90
CA SER A 11 1.95 1.07 9.10
C SER A 11 3.16 1.97 8.84
N HIS A 12 4.37 1.47 9.11
CA HIS A 12 5.59 2.21 8.82
C HIS A 12 5.87 2.25 7.32
N GLU A 13 5.63 1.15 6.61
CA GLU A 13 5.72 1.07 5.14
C GLU A 13 4.71 2.02 4.49
N HIS A 14 3.47 2.09 4.99
CA HIS A 14 2.46 3.08 4.58
C HIS A 14 2.96 4.52 4.63
N HIS A 15 3.76 4.90 5.63
CA HIS A 15 4.24 6.27 5.74
C HIS A 15 5.09 6.67 4.53
N GLN A 16 5.98 5.79 4.08
CA GLN A 16 6.83 6.02 2.91
C GLN A 16 5.99 6.02 1.62
N ASN A 17 5.06 5.08 1.50
CA ASN A 17 4.17 4.97 0.34
C ASN A 17 3.23 6.19 0.22
N LEU A 18 2.82 6.79 1.34
CA LEU A 18 2.05 8.05 1.35
C LEU A 18 2.87 9.23 0.84
N ILE A 19 4.18 9.29 1.09
CA ILE A 19 5.05 10.33 0.53
C ILE A 19 5.12 10.19 -0.98
N LEU A 20 5.30 8.97 -1.50
CA LEU A 20 5.22 8.69 -2.93
C LEU A 20 3.87 9.11 -3.50
N ALA A 21 2.77 8.70 -2.88
CA ALA A 21 1.43 9.06 -3.33
C ALA A 21 1.21 10.58 -3.43
N GLN A 22 1.79 11.36 -2.51
CA GLN A 22 1.75 12.84 -2.59
C GLN A 22 2.66 13.40 -3.68
N LEU A 23 3.86 12.85 -3.87
CA LEU A 23 4.79 13.26 -4.92
C LEU A 23 4.17 13.15 -6.32
N LEU A 24 3.35 12.12 -6.53
CA LEU A 24 2.72 11.82 -7.82
C LEU A 24 1.50 12.70 -8.13
N LYS A 25 0.87 13.30 -7.12
CA LYS A 25 -0.30 14.17 -7.31
C LYS A 25 0.10 15.50 -7.92
N SER A 26 -0.68 15.96 -8.91
CA SER A 26 -0.39 17.19 -9.66
C SER A 26 -0.63 18.47 -8.87
N ASN A 27 -1.42 18.41 -7.80
CA ASN A 27 -1.75 19.57 -6.95
C ASN A 27 -0.78 19.77 -5.77
N VAL A 28 0.27 18.95 -5.67
CA VAL A 28 1.31 19.05 -4.64
C VAL A 28 2.54 19.72 -5.25
N ARG A 29 3.11 20.69 -4.52
CA ARG A 29 4.37 21.33 -4.94
C ARG A 29 5.50 20.31 -4.86
N ASP A 30 6.43 20.39 -5.80
CA ASP A 30 7.60 19.51 -5.78
C ASP A 30 8.37 19.65 -4.46
N TYR A 31 8.75 18.50 -3.90
CA TYR A 31 9.55 18.43 -2.70
C TYR A 31 11.03 18.67 -3.05
N LYS A 32 11.71 19.50 -2.28
CA LYS A 32 13.13 19.78 -2.49
C LYS A 32 13.94 18.47 -2.38
N GLY A 33 14.69 18.13 -3.42
CA GLY A 33 15.51 16.92 -3.48
C GLY A 33 14.78 15.66 -3.94
N MET A 34 13.53 15.79 -4.39
CA MET A 34 12.74 14.69 -4.99
C MET A 34 12.55 14.93 -6.50
N PRO A 35 12.21 13.88 -7.26
CA PRO A 35 11.84 13.98 -8.67
C PRO A 35 10.81 15.07 -8.97
N SER A 36 11.02 15.86 -10.02
CA SER A 36 10.12 16.96 -10.40
C SER A 36 9.47 16.78 -11.77
N THR A 37 10.14 16.11 -12.72
CA THR A 37 9.55 15.87 -14.04
C THR A 37 8.70 14.59 -14.04
N PRO A 38 7.72 14.45 -14.96
CA PRO A 38 6.91 13.23 -15.05
C PRO A 38 7.72 11.95 -15.23
N SER A 39 8.77 11.99 -16.07
CA SER A 39 9.63 10.83 -16.32
C SER A 39 10.43 10.43 -15.07
N GLU A 40 11.02 11.38 -14.34
CA GLU A 40 11.73 11.09 -13.10
C GLU A 40 10.78 10.56 -12.01
N LYS A 41 9.57 11.12 -11.90
CA LYS A 41 8.54 10.66 -10.96
C LYS A 41 8.09 9.22 -11.29
N ALA A 42 7.91 8.91 -12.57
CA ALA A 42 7.57 7.57 -13.04
C ALA A 42 8.67 6.55 -12.69
N ALA A 43 9.93 6.87 -13.00
CA ALA A 43 11.07 6.01 -12.68
C ALA A 43 11.22 5.77 -11.16
N TYR A 44 11.04 6.82 -10.36
CA TYR A 44 11.07 6.71 -8.90
C TYR A 44 9.91 5.85 -8.36
N ALA A 45 8.70 6.04 -8.88
CA ALA A 45 7.53 5.25 -8.49
C ALA A 45 7.71 3.75 -8.82
N LEU A 46 8.27 3.43 -10.00
CA LEU A 46 8.61 2.05 -10.38
C LEU A 46 9.64 1.44 -9.43
N SER A 47 10.69 2.18 -9.06
CA SER A 47 11.68 1.71 -8.07
C SER A 47 11.01 1.41 -6.73
N CYS A 48 10.21 2.34 -6.19
CA CYS A 48 9.47 2.10 -4.95
C CYS A 48 8.53 0.89 -5.04
N PHE A 49 7.93 0.66 -6.21
CA PHE A 49 7.05 -0.48 -6.42
C PHE A 49 7.80 -1.81 -6.33
N GLU A 50 8.89 -1.95 -7.06
CA GLU A 50 9.71 -3.17 -7.08
C GLU A 50 10.50 -3.38 -5.79
N ASP A 51 10.95 -2.31 -5.13
CA ASP A 51 11.80 -2.37 -3.95
C ASP A 51 11.02 -2.59 -2.63
N GLY A 52 9.69 -2.45 -2.64
CA GLY A 52 8.91 -2.57 -1.40
C GLY A 52 7.41 -2.69 -1.51
N ILE A 53 6.73 -1.89 -2.35
CA ILE A 53 5.24 -1.89 -2.37
C ILE A 53 4.71 -3.26 -2.83
N ARG A 54 5.36 -3.91 -3.79
CA ARG A 54 4.98 -5.25 -4.24
C ARG A 54 5.04 -6.28 -3.10
N ASP A 55 6.12 -6.27 -2.31
CA ASP A 55 6.30 -7.19 -1.19
C ASP A 55 5.35 -6.88 -0.02
N HIS A 56 5.04 -5.60 0.17
CA HIS A 56 4.04 -5.12 1.12
C HIS A 56 2.65 -5.69 0.78
N PHE A 57 2.18 -5.53 -0.46
CA PHE A 57 0.91 -6.11 -0.91
C PHE A 57 0.86 -7.63 -0.72
N GLN A 58 1.93 -8.35 -1.06
CA GLN A 58 2.00 -9.79 -0.85
C GLN A 58 1.91 -10.19 0.62
N THR A 59 2.44 -9.36 1.52
CA THR A 59 2.36 -9.60 2.96
C THR A 59 0.92 -9.41 3.44
N GLU A 60 0.25 -8.36 3.00
CA GLU A 60 -1.16 -8.09 3.32
C GLU A 60 -2.09 -9.17 2.75
N GLU A 61 -1.86 -9.60 1.52
CA GLU A 61 -2.57 -10.70 0.87
C GLU A 61 -2.48 -12.00 1.67
N LYS A 62 -1.30 -12.36 2.17
CA LYS A 62 -1.11 -13.52 3.05
C LYS A 62 -1.90 -13.39 4.36
N ILE A 63 -1.93 -12.19 4.93
CA ILE A 63 -2.71 -11.90 6.14
C ILE A 63 -4.21 -12.07 5.84
N LEU A 64 -4.69 -11.50 4.75
CA LEU A 64 -6.10 -11.59 4.35
C LEU A 64 -6.53 -13.02 4.03
N ASP A 65 -5.68 -13.81 3.38
CA ASP A 65 -5.93 -15.24 3.12
C ASP A 65 -6.03 -16.05 4.41
N TYR A 66 -5.10 -15.84 5.35
CA TYR A 66 -5.12 -16.47 6.67
C TYR A 66 -6.41 -16.13 7.46
N LEU A 67 -6.88 -14.90 7.33
CA LEU A 67 -8.07 -14.39 8.00
C LEU A 67 -9.38 -14.63 7.22
N SER A 68 -9.34 -15.34 6.09
CA SER A 68 -10.50 -15.57 5.20
C SER A 68 -11.70 -16.26 5.88
N HIS A 69 -11.49 -16.85 7.05
CA HIS A 69 -12.52 -17.48 7.86
C HIS A 69 -13.44 -16.46 8.57
N TYR A 70 -13.01 -15.21 8.77
CA TYR A 70 -13.85 -14.11 9.26
C TYR A 70 -14.78 -13.60 8.17
N THR A 71 -16.09 -13.75 8.36
CA THR A 71 -17.07 -13.36 7.33
C THR A 71 -17.19 -11.83 7.22
N GLU A 72 -16.97 -11.13 8.33
CA GLU A 72 -16.95 -9.67 8.46
C GLU A 72 -15.84 -9.02 7.62
N LEU A 73 -14.73 -9.72 7.39
CA LEU A 73 -13.60 -9.22 6.60
C LEU A 73 -13.81 -9.42 5.09
N LYS A 74 -14.60 -10.41 4.66
CA LYS A 74 -14.66 -10.82 3.24
C LYS A 74 -14.94 -9.69 2.25
N PRO A 75 -15.92 -8.79 2.46
CA PRO A 75 -16.19 -7.73 1.50
C PRO A 75 -15.02 -6.75 1.37
N LEU A 76 -14.42 -6.37 2.51
CA LEU A 76 -13.31 -5.43 2.53
C LEU A 76 -12.02 -6.07 2.01
N ALA A 77 -11.77 -7.34 2.33
CA ALA A 77 -10.64 -8.09 1.78
C ALA A 77 -10.71 -8.16 0.25
N ALA A 78 -11.88 -8.49 -0.32
CA ALA A 78 -12.06 -8.53 -1.77
C ALA A 78 -11.82 -7.16 -2.42
N GLU A 79 -12.25 -6.07 -1.76
CA GLU A 79 -11.98 -4.71 -2.22
C GLU A 79 -10.49 -4.37 -2.22
N ILE A 80 -9.78 -4.69 -1.13
CA ILE A 80 -8.32 -4.46 -1.01
C ILE A 80 -7.53 -5.25 -2.06
N LEU A 81 -7.87 -6.53 -2.26
CA LEU A 81 -7.22 -7.35 -3.29
C LEU A 81 -7.44 -6.80 -4.70
N ALA A 82 -8.65 -6.32 -5.02
CA ALA A 82 -8.93 -5.69 -6.30
C ALA A 82 -8.16 -4.37 -6.47
N GLU A 83 -7.98 -3.60 -5.40
CA GLU A 83 -7.16 -2.39 -5.43
C GLU A 83 -5.67 -2.71 -5.64
N HIS A 84 -5.14 -3.80 -5.08
CA HIS A 84 -3.76 -4.23 -5.35
C HIS A 84 -3.55 -4.55 -6.83
N GLU A 85 -4.46 -5.29 -7.45
CA GLU A 85 -4.40 -5.64 -8.87
C GLU A 85 -4.45 -4.39 -9.77
N ASP A 86 -5.35 -3.46 -9.45
CA ASP A 86 -5.46 -2.18 -10.16
C ASP A 86 -4.21 -1.31 -9.99
N LEU A 87 -3.70 -1.17 -8.76
CA LEU A 87 -2.48 -0.42 -8.47
C LEU A 87 -1.28 -1.03 -9.19
N ALA A 88 -1.10 -2.36 -9.13
CA ALA A 88 -0.03 -3.04 -9.84
C ALA A 88 -0.10 -2.78 -11.36
N SER A 89 -1.30 -2.78 -11.93
CA SER A 89 -1.53 -2.44 -13.34
C SER A 89 -1.17 -0.99 -13.64
N GLN A 90 -1.56 -0.05 -12.77
CA GLN A 90 -1.21 1.37 -12.91
C GLN A 90 0.29 1.63 -12.79
N PHE A 91 1.00 0.93 -11.91
CA PHE A 91 2.46 0.98 -11.84
C PHE A 91 3.09 0.46 -13.14
N GLN A 92 2.58 -0.62 -13.72
CA GLN A 92 3.10 -1.15 -14.99
C GLN A 92 2.98 -0.15 -16.15
N LEU A 93 1.91 0.66 -16.18
CA LEU A 93 1.72 1.71 -17.19
C LEU A 93 2.85 2.76 -17.17
N LEU A 94 3.57 2.90 -16.06
CA LEU A 94 4.71 3.83 -15.95
C LEU A 94 5.93 3.40 -16.78
N ASN A 95 5.97 2.15 -17.28
CA ASN A 95 7.01 1.70 -18.21
C ASN A 95 6.84 2.24 -19.64
N ALA A 96 5.78 3.01 -19.90
CA ALA A 96 5.57 3.63 -21.20
C ALA A 96 6.70 4.63 -21.55
N PRO A 97 7.06 4.79 -22.84
CA PRO A 97 8.08 5.76 -23.26
C PRO A 97 7.77 7.20 -22.83
N GLU A 98 6.49 7.55 -22.76
CA GLU A 98 6.00 8.83 -22.28
C GLU A 98 4.91 8.59 -21.23
N VAL A 99 5.08 9.18 -20.05
CA VAL A 99 4.11 9.12 -18.96
C VAL A 99 3.52 10.51 -18.75
N SER A 100 2.18 10.59 -18.79
CA SER A 100 1.46 11.83 -18.60
C SER A 100 1.37 12.21 -17.12
N VAL A 101 1.23 13.52 -16.84
CA VAL A 101 0.94 14.03 -15.49
C VAL A 101 -0.38 13.45 -14.95
N GLU A 102 -1.36 13.21 -15.83
CA GLU A 102 -2.65 12.63 -15.47
C GLU A 102 -2.50 11.18 -14.99
N THR A 103 -1.69 10.37 -15.68
CA THR A 103 -1.37 8.99 -15.27
C THR A 103 -0.77 8.95 -13.86
N LEU A 104 0.24 9.80 -13.60
CA LEU A 104 0.86 9.89 -12.27
C LEU A 104 -0.15 10.36 -11.21
N ASN A 105 -0.96 11.35 -11.54
CA ASN A 105 -1.95 11.90 -10.63
C ASN A 105 -3.00 10.85 -10.24
N THR A 106 -3.52 10.09 -11.20
CA THR A 106 -4.46 8.99 -10.96
C THR A 106 -3.86 7.95 -10.01
N LEU A 107 -2.64 7.49 -10.29
CA LEU A 107 -1.94 6.55 -9.42
C LEU A 107 -1.71 7.12 -8.02
N GLY A 108 -1.29 8.39 -7.91
CA GLY A 108 -1.07 9.06 -6.63
C GLY A 108 -2.34 9.14 -5.77
N TYR A 109 -3.50 9.37 -6.39
CA TYR A 109 -4.78 9.33 -5.67
C TYR A 109 -5.20 7.91 -5.31
N ALA A 110 -5.07 6.95 -6.22
CA ALA A 110 -5.40 5.55 -5.97
C ALA A 110 -4.59 5.00 -4.79
N LEU A 111 -3.26 5.14 -4.82
CA LEU A 111 -2.36 4.66 -3.77
C LEU A 111 -2.66 5.34 -2.43
N TYR A 112 -2.90 6.67 -2.44
CA TYR A 112 -3.28 7.37 -1.22
C TYR A 112 -4.59 6.86 -0.62
N ASN A 113 -5.61 6.65 -1.45
CA ASN A 113 -6.93 6.22 -0.98
C ASN A 113 -6.90 4.80 -0.43
N HIS A 114 -6.19 3.90 -1.12
CA HIS A 114 -5.95 2.53 -0.70
C HIS A 114 -5.28 2.48 0.69
N ILE A 115 -4.12 3.13 0.86
CA ILE A 115 -3.41 3.17 2.16
C ILE A 115 -4.30 3.76 3.27
N ARG A 116 -5.08 4.81 2.96
CA ARG A 116 -5.99 5.41 3.95
C ARG A 116 -7.12 4.48 4.33
N LYS A 117 -7.61 3.65 3.41
CA LYS A 117 -8.64 2.64 3.69
C LYS A 117 -8.07 1.56 4.60
N GLU A 118 -6.86 1.10 4.34
CA GLU A 118 -6.22 0.10 5.19
C GLU A 118 -6.03 0.63 6.60
N ASP A 119 -5.41 1.82 6.72
CA ASP A 119 -5.11 2.41 8.01
C ASP A 119 -6.34 2.73 8.87
N ARG A 120 -7.44 3.12 8.23
CA ARG A 120 -8.61 3.68 8.93
C ARG A 120 -9.80 2.73 8.99
N VAL A 121 -9.80 1.68 8.18
CA VAL A 121 -10.92 0.75 8.06
C VAL A 121 -10.45 -0.69 8.23
N LEU A 122 -9.52 -1.17 7.39
CA LEU A 122 -9.08 -2.57 7.45
C LEU A 122 -8.40 -2.91 8.78
N PHE A 123 -7.37 -2.16 9.14
CA PHE A 123 -6.61 -2.45 10.35
C PHE A 123 -7.44 -2.29 11.63
N PRO A 124 -8.28 -1.25 11.81
CA PRO A 124 -9.21 -1.22 12.94
C PRO A 124 -10.19 -2.40 12.98
N LEU A 125 -10.65 -2.89 11.82
CA LEU A 125 -11.52 -4.06 11.76
C LEU A 125 -10.78 -5.33 12.19
N ILE A 126 -9.57 -5.55 11.65
CA ILE A 126 -8.66 -6.62 12.08
C ILE A 126 -8.42 -6.53 13.60
N GLU A 127 -8.12 -5.35 14.12
CA GLU A 127 -7.91 -5.10 15.55
C GLU A 127 -9.12 -5.47 16.43
N SER A 128 -10.33 -5.38 15.88
CA SER A 128 -11.56 -5.71 16.60
C SER A 128 -11.94 -7.19 16.59
N LEU A 129 -11.37 -7.98 15.66
CA LEU A 129 -11.76 -9.36 15.40
C LEU A 129 -10.74 -10.39 15.89
N LEU A 130 -9.45 -10.06 15.79
CA LEU A 130 -8.38 -11.03 15.94
C LEU A 130 -8.09 -11.40 17.39
N THR A 131 -7.67 -12.65 17.55
CA THR A 131 -7.08 -13.19 18.77
C THR A 131 -5.57 -12.94 18.82
N GLU A 132 -4.98 -13.05 20.01
CA GLU A 132 -3.54 -12.81 20.17
C GLU A 132 -2.66 -13.80 19.40
N LYS A 133 -3.13 -15.04 19.24
CA LYS A 133 -2.45 -16.05 18.42
C LYS A 133 -2.38 -15.67 16.95
N GLU A 134 -3.41 -14.99 16.44
CA GLU A 134 -3.44 -14.53 15.05
C GLU A 134 -2.55 -13.29 14.88
N PHE A 135 -2.48 -12.41 15.88
CA PHE A 135 -1.49 -11.34 15.87
C PHE A 135 -0.05 -11.84 15.96
N GLU A 136 0.22 -12.91 16.71
CA GLU A 136 1.52 -13.57 16.72
C GLU A 136 1.89 -14.12 15.33
N TYR A 137 0.92 -14.71 14.61
CA TYR A 137 1.11 -15.14 13.22
C TYR A 137 1.49 -13.95 12.32
N ILE A 138 0.73 -12.85 12.38
CA ILE A 138 1.02 -11.63 11.61
C ILE A 138 2.41 -11.09 11.94
N LEU A 139 2.77 -11.02 13.22
CA LEU A 139 4.08 -10.55 13.65
C LEU A 139 5.22 -11.42 13.09
N ALA A 140 5.01 -12.74 13.00
CA ALA A 140 6.00 -13.66 12.44
C ALA A 140 6.25 -13.42 10.95
N LEU A 141 5.24 -13.00 10.17
CA LEU A 141 5.41 -12.69 8.74
C LEU A 141 6.47 -11.61 8.49
N HIS A 142 6.58 -10.63 9.40
CA HIS A 142 7.58 -9.57 9.31
C HIS A 142 9.01 -10.02 9.68
N ASN A 143 9.16 -11.10 10.45
CA ASN A 143 10.45 -11.55 10.95
C ASN A 143 11.13 -12.58 10.02
N HIS A 144 10.41 -13.15 9.05
CA HIS A 144 10.93 -14.18 8.15
C HIS A 144 11.58 -13.62 6.87
N GLY A 145 11.74 -12.30 6.74
CA GLY A 145 12.38 -11.63 5.60
C GLY A 145 13.82 -11.14 5.84
N LYS A 146 14.55 -11.68 6.83
CA LYS A 146 15.97 -11.37 7.08
C LYS A 146 16.86 -12.60 6.97
#